data_AF-A0A6C0ATB9-F1
#
_entry.id   AF-A0A6C0ATB9-F1
#
_cell.length_a   1.000
_cell.length_b   1.000
_cell.length_c   1.000
_cell.angle_alpha   90.00
_cell.angle_beta   90.00
_cell.angle_gamma   90.00
#
_symmetry.space_group_name_H-M   'P 1'
#
loop_
_entity.id
_entity.type
_entity.pdbx_description
1 polymer ?
#
loop_
_entity_poly.entity_id
_entity_poly.type
_entity_poly.pdbx_seq_one_letter_code
_entity_poly.pdbx_strand_id
1 'polypeptide(L)'
;MNYEDEMHDNMLNEDSFPDETDTYQLEEDDDDGFQPAYGMMSDTSSTIESKQYNRKKTKDSYESTDKNYHKLVRTINGKRTEIVIYTSPICPGTCIRDAVTGTRYRDYLVGSINEHQFFKVKMATGELGQDSGSCFFDSPEQYEKHMHTSVSIETKNYWADKCASVRKRLGY
;
A
#
# COMPACT_ATOMS: atom_id res chain seq x y z
N MET A 1 -27.16 -36.54 -65.28
CA MET A 1 -26.51 -35.44 -64.52
C MET A 1 -25.84 -36.11 -63.34
N ASN A 2 -24.54 -36.33 -63.47
CA ASN A 2 -23.73 -37.17 -62.61
C ASN A 2 -23.21 -36.34 -61.43
N TYR A 3 -23.26 -36.95 -60.26
CA TYR A 3 -22.71 -36.46 -58.99
C TYR A 3 -21.33 -37.07 -58.80
N GLU A 4 -20.26 -36.35 -59.14
CA GLU A 4 -18.90 -36.63 -58.64
C GLU A 4 -18.13 -35.31 -58.71
N ASP A 5 -17.88 -34.69 -57.55
CA ASP A 5 -16.85 -33.67 -57.41
C ASP A 5 -15.96 -34.11 -56.24
N GLU A 6 -14.77 -34.56 -56.61
CA GLU A 6 -13.71 -35.07 -55.75
C GLU A 6 -13.06 -33.92 -54.99
N MET A 7 -13.27 -33.86 -53.68
CA MET A 7 -12.53 -32.95 -52.81
C MET A 7 -11.24 -33.62 -52.35
N HIS A 8 -10.15 -33.15 -52.95
CA HIS A 8 -8.77 -33.46 -52.63
C HIS A 8 -8.45 -33.26 -51.13
N ASP A 9 -7.99 -34.35 -50.52
CA ASP A 9 -7.31 -34.41 -49.24
C ASP A 9 -6.00 -33.61 -49.31
N ASN A 10 -5.82 -32.63 -48.41
CA ASN A 10 -4.52 -32.06 -48.15
C ASN A 10 -4.35 -31.75 -46.66
N MET A 11 -3.22 -32.25 -46.17
CA MET A 11 -2.81 -32.42 -44.78
C MET A 11 -2.70 -31.12 -43.97
N LEU A 12 -2.57 -31.32 -42.65
CA LEU A 12 -1.93 -30.49 -41.61
C LEU A 12 -2.89 -29.75 -40.65
N ASN A 13 -3.17 -30.36 -39.49
CA ASN A 13 -2.35 -30.13 -38.29
C ASN A 13 -2.84 -30.98 -37.11
N GLU A 14 -1.91 -31.75 -36.55
CA GLU A 14 -2.03 -32.52 -35.32
C GLU A 14 -1.94 -31.58 -34.11
N ASP A 15 -3.06 -31.34 -33.42
CA ASP A 15 -3.03 -30.85 -32.03
C ASP A 15 -3.33 -32.04 -31.11
N SER A 16 -2.33 -32.90 -30.97
CA SER A 16 -2.24 -33.91 -29.92
C SER A 16 -2.05 -33.20 -28.58
N PHE A 17 -3.08 -33.21 -27.74
CA PHE A 17 -3.00 -32.82 -26.33
C PHE A 17 -2.21 -33.90 -25.55
N PRO A 18 -1.05 -33.57 -24.95
CA PRO A 18 -0.42 -34.48 -24.01
C PRO A 18 -1.09 -34.33 -22.63
N ASP A 19 -1.70 -35.41 -22.17
CA ASP A 19 -2.11 -35.64 -20.79
C ASP A 19 -0.86 -35.98 -19.97
N GLU A 20 -0.36 -35.02 -19.19
CA GLU A 20 0.72 -35.27 -18.22
C GLU A 20 0.20 -35.06 -16.80
N THR A 21 -0.26 -36.17 -16.23
CA THR A 21 -0.41 -36.34 -14.78
C THR A 21 0.97 -36.51 -14.16
N ASP A 22 1.61 -35.39 -13.81
CA ASP A 22 2.91 -35.40 -13.18
C ASP A 22 2.80 -35.89 -11.73
N THR A 23 3.40 -37.05 -11.50
CA THR A 23 3.38 -37.79 -10.24
C THR A 23 4.59 -37.34 -9.44
N TYR A 24 4.39 -36.67 -8.30
CA TYR A 24 5.49 -36.28 -7.41
C TYR A 24 6.21 -37.51 -6.86
N GLN A 25 7.33 -37.89 -7.47
CA GLN A 25 8.33 -38.77 -6.88
C GLN A 25 9.19 -37.94 -5.93
N LEU A 26 9.15 -38.28 -4.64
CA LEU A 26 10.11 -37.81 -3.64
C LEU A 26 11.43 -38.54 -3.91
N GLU A 27 12.43 -37.82 -4.41
CA GLU A 27 13.82 -38.26 -4.41
C GLU A 27 14.35 -38.10 -2.98
N GLU A 28 14.64 -39.23 -2.33
CA GLU A 28 15.40 -39.31 -1.09
C GLU A 28 16.89 -39.39 -1.45
N ASP A 29 17.56 -38.23 -1.46
CA ASP A 29 19.02 -38.17 -1.61
C ASP A 29 19.69 -37.82 -0.26
N ASP A 30 20.39 -38.83 0.26
CA ASP A 30 21.74 -38.85 0.83
C ASP A 30 22.14 -37.89 1.98
N ASP A 31 22.24 -38.52 3.16
CA ASP A 31 23.35 -38.50 4.13
C ASP A 31 24.38 -37.34 4.05
N ASP A 32 24.19 -36.33 4.92
CA ASP A 32 25.28 -35.47 5.39
C ASP A 32 25.29 -35.47 6.94
N GLY A 33 26.13 -36.34 7.50
CA GLY A 33 26.37 -36.45 8.93
C GLY A 33 26.92 -35.16 9.55
N PHE A 34 26.05 -34.38 10.20
CA PHE A 34 26.45 -33.24 11.03
C PHE A 34 26.71 -33.68 12.48
N GLN A 35 27.99 -33.79 12.85
CA GLN A 35 28.41 -34.09 14.22
C GLN A 35 28.04 -32.93 15.18
N PRO A 36 27.46 -33.19 16.36
CA PRO A 36 27.29 -32.17 17.38
C PRO A 36 28.63 -31.97 18.10
N ALA A 37 29.36 -30.91 17.76
CA ALA A 37 30.48 -30.44 18.57
C ALA A 37 29.95 -29.88 19.89
N TYR A 38 29.98 -30.71 20.92
CA TYR A 38 29.87 -30.28 22.31
C TYR A 38 31.11 -29.45 22.65
N GLY A 39 30.92 -28.18 23.03
CA GLY A 39 32.01 -27.40 23.63
C GLY A 39 31.93 -25.90 23.41
N MET A 40 31.09 -25.22 24.20
CA MET A 40 31.50 -24.16 25.13
C MET A 40 30.33 -23.22 25.41
N MET A 41 30.03 -23.07 26.70
CA MET A 41 29.10 -22.09 27.22
C MET A 41 29.59 -20.67 26.88
N SER A 42 28.68 -19.82 26.42
CA SER A 42 28.78 -18.37 26.63
C SER A 42 27.42 -17.86 27.05
N ASP A 43 27.25 -17.72 28.36
CA ASP A 43 26.17 -17.01 29.00
C ASP A 43 26.27 -15.53 28.63
N THR A 44 25.43 -15.08 27.70
CA THR A 44 25.21 -13.64 27.49
C THR A 44 23.72 -13.41 27.29
N SER A 45 23.09 -12.96 28.37
CA SER A 45 21.85 -12.17 28.41
C SER A 45 21.47 -11.62 27.04
N SER A 46 20.45 -12.22 26.41
CA SER A 46 19.88 -11.70 25.17
C SER A 46 19.21 -10.35 25.46
N THR A 47 19.97 -9.28 25.27
CA THR A 47 19.54 -7.91 25.46
C THR A 47 18.45 -7.59 24.44
N ILE A 48 17.33 -7.10 24.96
CA ILE A 48 16.09 -6.70 24.27
C ILE A 48 16.35 -5.70 23.10
N GLU A 49 17.54 -5.08 23.06
CA GLU A 49 17.97 -4.05 22.11
C GLU A 49 18.16 -4.54 20.66
N SER A 50 18.62 -5.77 20.45
CA SER A 50 18.98 -6.28 19.11
C SER A 50 17.76 -6.47 18.18
N LYS A 51 16.56 -6.70 18.74
CA LYS A 51 15.30 -6.79 17.96
C LYS A 51 14.79 -5.44 17.48
N GLN A 52 15.16 -4.34 18.13
CA GLN A 52 14.69 -3.00 17.78
C GLN A 52 15.45 -2.45 16.56
N TYR A 53 16.75 -2.71 16.46
CA TYR A 53 17.58 -2.22 15.36
C TYR A 53 17.16 -2.81 14.00
N ASN A 54 16.85 -4.11 13.94
CA ASN A 54 16.45 -4.76 12.70
C ASN A 54 15.07 -4.32 12.19
N ARG A 55 14.11 -3.97 13.06
CA ARG A 55 12.80 -3.42 12.63
C ARG A 55 12.89 -2.02 12.04
N LYS A 56 13.85 -1.22 12.50
CA LYS A 56 14.03 0.15 12.02
C LYS A 56 14.55 0.17 10.58
N LYS A 57 15.55 -0.68 10.29
CA LYS A 57 16.16 -0.80 8.96
C LYS A 57 15.19 -1.32 7.90
N THR A 58 14.29 -2.24 8.25
CA THR A 58 13.26 -2.73 7.33
C THR A 58 12.16 -1.70 7.07
N LYS A 59 11.72 -0.94 8.09
CA LYS A 59 10.72 0.12 7.93
C LYS A 59 11.20 1.23 6.99
N ASP A 60 12.43 1.71 7.17
CA ASP A 60 13.03 2.75 6.32
C ASP A 60 13.14 2.29 4.85
N SER A 61 13.41 0.99 4.63
CA SER A 61 13.47 0.39 3.28
C SER A 61 12.12 0.43 2.55
N TYR A 62 11.02 0.09 3.23
CA TYR A 62 9.69 0.13 2.60
C TYR A 62 9.21 1.56 2.34
N GLU A 63 9.49 2.48 3.26
CA GLU A 63 9.15 3.89 3.12
C GLU A 63 9.87 4.54 1.93
N SER A 64 11.16 4.20 1.72
CA SER A 64 11.95 4.75 0.61
C SER A 64 11.55 4.23 -0.79
N THR A 65 10.86 3.09 -0.87
CA THR A 65 10.45 2.48 -2.14
C THR A 65 9.07 2.97 -2.60
N ASP A 66 8.29 3.53 -1.69
CA ASP A 66 6.92 3.95 -1.95
C ASP A 66 6.90 5.32 -2.64
N LYS A 67 6.46 5.34 -3.91
CA LYS A 67 6.33 6.57 -4.72
C LYS A 67 5.40 7.62 -4.10
N ASN A 68 4.49 7.20 -3.22
CA ASN A 68 3.51 8.06 -2.59
C ASN A 68 3.87 8.44 -1.14
N TYR A 69 5.08 8.09 -0.69
CA TYR A 69 5.64 8.53 0.59
C TYR A 69 6.40 9.85 0.42
N HIS A 70 6.07 10.81 1.28
CA HIS A 70 6.69 12.12 1.28
C HIS A 70 7.19 12.46 2.68
N LYS A 71 8.40 13.03 2.77
CA LYS A 71 8.95 13.55 4.02
C LYS A 71 9.16 15.05 3.88
N LEU A 72 8.44 15.82 4.69
CA LEU A 72 8.55 17.26 4.76
C LEU A 72 9.35 17.64 5.99
N VAL A 73 10.21 18.64 5.88
CA VAL A 73 10.95 19.19 7.02
C VAL A 73 10.49 20.62 7.23
N ARG A 74 9.83 20.89 8.36
CA ARG A 74 9.39 22.24 8.74
C ARG A 74 10.05 22.68 10.03
N THR A 75 10.37 23.96 10.13
CA THR A 75 10.89 24.55 11.36
C THR A 75 9.72 25.13 12.14
N ILE A 76 9.36 24.49 13.25
CA ILE A 76 8.26 24.90 14.12
C ILE A 76 8.86 25.27 15.47
N ASN A 77 8.60 26.49 15.96
CA ASN A 77 9.14 27.01 17.22
C ASN A 77 10.67 26.87 17.33
N GLY A 78 11.39 27.10 16.22
CA GLY A 78 12.85 26.98 16.14
C GLY A 78 13.38 25.54 16.10
N LYS A 79 12.52 24.52 16.13
CA LYS A 79 12.91 23.11 16.02
C LYS A 79 12.55 22.55 14.65
N ARG A 80 13.49 21.85 14.01
CA ARG A 80 13.23 21.11 12.77
C ARG A 80 12.41 19.87 13.10
N THR A 81 11.22 19.79 12.53
CA THR A 81 10.29 18.66 12.67
C THR A 81 10.12 18.01 11.31
N GLU A 82 10.29 16.68 11.28
CA GLU A 82 10.02 15.88 10.10
C GLU A 82 8.55 15.44 10.14
N ILE A 83 7.82 15.72 9.06
CA ILE A 83 6.41 15.35 8.88
C ILE A 83 6.38 14.35 7.74
N VAL A 84 5.98 13.13 8.04
CA VAL A 84 5.80 12.06 7.06
C VAL A 84 4.37 12.09 6.55
N ILE A 85 4.17 12.08 5.24
CA ILE A 85 2.85 12.10 4.62
C ILE A 85 2.75 11.01 3.58
N TYR A 86 1.62 10.32 3.57
CA TYR A 86 1.24 9.43 2.50
C TYR A 86 0.20 10.08 1.60
N THR A 87 0.42 9.97 0.30
CA THR A 87 -0.53 10.45 -0.71
C THR A 87 -1.30 9.29 -1.33
N SER A 88 -2.49 9.61 -1.82
CA SER A 88 -3.26 8.75 -2.70
C SER A 88 -3.27 9.34 -4.11
N PRO A 89 -3.24 8.51 -5.16
CA PRO A 89 -3.45 8.96 -6.53
C PRO A 89 -4.78 9.69 -6.69
N ILE A 90 -4.83 10.61 -7.64
CA ILE A 90 -6.06 11.35 -7.97
C ILE A 90 -7.02 10.51 -8.84
N CYS A 91 -6.52 9.41 -9.40
CA CYS A 91 -7.28 8.54 -10.29
C CYS A 91 -8.48 7.91 -9.57
N PRO A 92 -9.71 8.04 -10.10
CA PRO A 92 -10.90 7.42 -9.52
C PRO A 92 -10.77 5.89 -9.52
N GLY A 93 -11.40 5.24 -8.55
CA GLY A 93 -11.34 3.79 -8.36
C GLY A 93 -10.08 3.30 -7.62
N THR A 94 -9.16 4.18 -7.28
CA THR A 94 -8.02 3.83 -6.41
C THR A 94 -8.43 3.80 -4.94
N CYS A 95 -7.84 2.90 -4.15
CA CYS A 95 -8.11 2.83 -2.71
C CYS A 95 -7.57 4.07 -2.00
N ILE A 96 -8.40 4.65 -1.13
CA ILE A 96 -8.01 5.77 -0.28
C ILE A 96 -6.98 5.29 0.73
N ARG A 97 -5.91 6.08 0.89
CA ARG A 97 -4.86 5.85 1.86
C ARG A 97 -4.87 6.96 2.91
N ASP A 98 -4.82 6.57 4.18
CA ASP A 98 -4.65 7.51 5.29
C ASP A 98 -3.30 8.23 5.15
N ALA A 99 -3.33 9.55 5.20
CA ALA A 99 -2.17 10.41 5.07
C ALA A 99 -1.20 10.32 6.26
N VAL A 100 -1.67 9.87 7.44
CA VAL A 100 -0.83 9.75 8.64
C VAL A 100 -0.23 8.36 8.76
N THR A 101 -1.05 7.30 8.77
CA THR A 101 -0.56 5.93 8.97
C THR A 101 -0.10 5.25 7.69
N GLY A 102 -0.56 5.72 6.53
CA GLY A 102 -0.32 5.06 5.26
C GLY A 102 -1.17 3.81 5.05
N THR A 103 -2.15 3.54 5.91
CA THR A 103 -3.07 2.40 5.77
C THR A 103 -3.99 2.60 4.57
N ARG A 104 -4.13 1.59 3.72
CA ARG A 104 -5.06 1.62 2.58
C ARG A 104 -6.41 1.04 2.98
N TYR A 105 -7.45 1.82 2.79
CA TYR A 105 -8.83 1.42 2.99
C TYR A 105 -9.36 0.74 1.72
N ARG A 106 -9.63 -0.57 1.80
CA ARG A 106 -10.07 -1.35 0.62
C ARG A 106 -11.50 -0.99 0.18
N ASP A 107 -12.36 -0.67 1.14
CA ASP A 107 -13.78 -0.39 0.91
C ASP A 107 -14.05 1.08 0.50
N TYR A 108 -13.01 1.91 0.51
CA TYR A 108 -13.11 3.34 0.29
C TYR A 108 -12.27 3.72 -0.93
N LEU A 109 -12.96 4.10 -2.00
CA LEU A 109 -12.35 4.42 -3.28
C LEU A 109 -12.41 5.92 -3.56
N VAL A 110 -11.37 6.44 -4.20
CA VAL A 110 -11.34 7.80 -4.75
C VAL A 110 -12.43 7.92 -5.82
N GLY A 111 -13.21 8.99 -5.76
CA GLY A 111 -14.38 9.24 -6.60
C GLY A 111 -15.68 8.63 -6.06
N SER A 112 -15.65 7.83 -5.00
CA SER A 112 -16.85 7.30 -4.36
C SER A 112 -17.51 8.33 -3.44
N ILE A 113 -18.80 8.14 -3.16
CA ILE A 113 -19.54 8.85 -2.10
C ILE A 113 -18.79 8.83 -0.76
N ASN A 114 -18.12 7.72 -0.46
CA ASN A 114 -17.44 7.54 0.82
C ASN A 114 -16.20 8.43 0.95
N GLU A 115 -15.64 8.95 -0.15
CA GLU A 115 -14.50 9.87 -0.14
C GLU A 115 -14.81 11.13 0.69
N HIS A 116 -16.06 11.61 0.65
CA HIS A 116 -16.48 12.82 1.35
C HIS A 116 -16.53 12.68 2.88
N GLN A 117 -16.40 11.47 3.41
CA GLN A 117 -16.28 11.24 4.85
C GLN A 117 -14.91 11.66 5.38
N PHE A 118 -13.89 11.64 4.51
CA PHE A 118 -12.53 12.04 4.85
C PHE A 118 -12.28 13.51 4.56
N PHE A 119 -11.41 14.11 5.36
CA PHE A 119 -10.88 15.44 5.12
C PHE A 119 -9.79 15.36 4.04
N LYS A 120 -10.19 15.64 2.80
CA LYS A 120 -9.30 15.66 1.62
C LYS A 120 -8.53 16.97 1.54
N VAL A 121 -7.20 16.88 1.46
CA VAL A 121 -6.31 18.02 1.28
C VAL A 121 -5.40 17.80 0.08
N LYS A 122 -5.17 18.85 -0.70
CA LYS A 122 -4.17 18.87 -1.75
C LYS A 122 -3.13 19.94 -1.45
N MET A 123 -1.87 19.53 -1.40
CA MET A 123 -0.76 20.44 -1.13
C MET A 123 -0.28 21.03 -2.47
N ALA A 124 -0.50 22.32 -2.66
CA ALA A 124 -0.05 23.06 -3.85
C ALA A 124 1.26 23.84 -3.62
N THR A 125 1.95 23.59 -2.51
CA THR A 125 3.18 24.28 -2.10
C THR A 125 4.43 23.80 -2.87
N GLY A 126 4.31 22.75 -3.69
CA GLY A 126 5.45 22.13 -4.39
C GLY A 126 6.34 21.27 -3.47
N GLU A 127 6.07 21.24 -2.17
CA GLU A 127 6.85 20.49 -1.17
C GLU A 127 6.78 18.96 -1.37
N LEU A 128 5.75 18.47 -2.07
CA LEU A 128 5.53 17.04 -2.38
C LEU A 128 6.08 16.65 -3.77
N GLY A 129 6.85 17.53 -4.41
CA GLY A 129 7.38 17.28 -5.75
C GLY A 129 6.33 17.36 -6.86
N GLN A 130 6.63 16.72 -7.99
CA GLN A 130 5.85 16.81 -9.23
C GLN A 130 4.48 16.11 -9.13
N ASP A 131 4.39 15.04 -8.33
CA ASP A 131 3.15 14.30 -8.06
C ASP A 131 2.53 14.71 -6.73
N SER A 132 1.83 15.85 -6.76
CA SER A 132 0.97 16.29 -5.64
C SER A 132 -0.33 15.47 -5.61
N GLY A 133 -0.25 14.26 -5.07
CA GLY A 133 -1.41 13.43 -4.80
C GLY A 133 -2.40 14.06 -3.80
N SER A 134 -3.52 13.39 -3.57
CA SER A 134 -4.49 13.80 -2.55
C SER A 134 -4.13 13.17 -1.21
N CYS A 135 -4.12 13.96 -0.14
CA CYS A 135 -3.96 13.49 1.23
C CYS A 135 -5.34 13.34 1.85
N PHE A 136 -5.62 12.20 2.48
CA PHE A 136 -6.87 11.94 3.16
C PHE A 136 -6.64 11.79 4.65
N PHE A 137 -7.33 12.62 5.44
CA PHE A 137 -7.31 12.59 6.90
C PHE A 137 -8.70 12.20 7.41
N ASP A 138 -8.77 11.57 8.58
CA ASP A 138 -10.04 11.21 9.20
C ASP A 138 -10.81 12.44 9.70
N SER A 139 -10.08 13.48 10.13
CA SER A 139 -10.67 14.74 10.60
C SER A 139 -9.77 15.95 10.27
N PRO A 140 -10.35 17.16 10.20
CA PRO A 140 -9.56 18.39 10.08
C PRO A 140 -8.61 18.58 11.27
N GLU A 141 -8.98 18.11 12.46
CA GLU A 141 -8.12 18.18 13.65
C GLU A 141 -6.89 17.27 13.53
N GLN A 142 -7.04 16.10 12.91
CA GLN A 142 -5.91 15.21 12.62
C GLN A 142 -4.93 15.90 11.65
N TYR A 143 -5.45 16.60 10.63
CA TYR A 143 -4.63 17.40 9.73
C TYR A 143 -3.88 18.52 10.47
N GLU A 144 -4.56 19.29 11.33
CA GLU A 144 -3.93 20.36 12.12
C GLU A 144 -2.79 19.84 13.00
N LYS A 145 -3.04 18.74 13.71
CA LYS A 145 -2.05 18.10 14.58
C LYS A 145 -0.85 17.57 13.78
N HIS A 146 -1.10 16.95 12.64
CA HIS A 146 -0.06 16.32 11.81
C HIS A 146 0.80 17.35 11.07
N MET A 147 0.18 18.40 10.54
CA MET A 147 0.86 19.45 9.77
C MET A 147 1.37 20.60 10.62
N HIS A 148 1.00 20.65 11.90
CA HIS A 148 1.23 21.76 12.81
C HIS A 148 0.72 23.09 12.23
N THR A 149 -0.51 23.05 11.70
CA THR A 149 -1.18 24.21 11.11
C THR A 149 -2.56 24.38 11.71
N SER A 150 -3.17 25.55 11.52
CA SER A 150 -4.55 25.82 11.91
C SER A 150 -5.44 25.91 10.67
N VAL A 151 -6.55 25.18 10.67
CA VAL A 151 -7.60 25.23 9.66
C VAL A 151 -8.69 26.20 10.15
N SER A 152 -9.22 27.02 9.24
CA SER A 152 -10.29 27.96 9.58
C SER A 152 -11.55 27.24 10.06
N ILE A 153 -12.27 27.85 11.01
CA ILE A 153 -13.51 27.31 11.56
C ILE A 153 -14.55 27.09 10.44
N GLU A 154 -14.62 28.00 9.47
CA GLU A 154 -15.48 27.87 8.29
C GLU A 154 -15.23 26.59 7.50
N THR A 155 -13.96 26.22 7.30
CA THR A 155 -13.57 25.00 6.58
C THR A 155 -13.96 23.75 7.36
N LYS A 156 -13.80 23.78 8.70
CA LYS A 156 -14.23 22.68 9.59
C LYS A 156 -15.74 22.47 9.54
N ASN A 157 -16.51 23.57 9.61
CA ASN A 157 -17.96 23.52 9.52
C ASN A 157 -18.43 22.99 8.16
N TYR A 158 -17.85 23.50 7.06
CA TYR A 158 -18.15 23.03 5.72
C TYR A 158 -17.91 21.51 5.55
N TRP A 159 -16.79 21.01 6.07
CA TRP A 159 -16.50 19.59 6.06
C TRP A 159 -17.49 18.81 6.94
N ALA A 160 -17.84 19.30 8.12
CA ALA A 160 -18.78 18.65 9.03
C ALA A 160 -20.17 18.52 8.38
N ASP A 161 -20.65 19.58 7.73
CA ASP A 161 -21.93 19.58 7.00
C ASP A 161 -21.90 18.57 5.84
N LYS A 162 -20.79 18.55 5.08
CA LYS A 162 -20.60 17.59 3.98
C LYS A 162 -20.59 16.16 4.49
N CYS A 163 -19.85 15.89 5.56
CA CYS A 163 -19.75 14.56 6.17
C CYS A 163 -21.11 14.10 6.72
N ALA A 164 -21.86 14.99 7.38
CA ALA A 164 -23.21 14.71 7.86
C ALA A 164 -24.17 14.38 6.72
N SER A 165 -24.14 15.14 5.62
CA SER A 165 -24.98 14.90 4.45
C SER A 165 -24.73 13.53 3.81
N VAL A 166 -23.47 13.10 3.79
CA VAL A 166 -23.05 11.82 3.21
C VAL A 166 -23.43 10.65 4.12
N ARG A 167 -23.23 10.78 5.43
CA ARG A 167 -23.66 9.77 6.42
C ARG A 167 -25.16 9.53 6.36
N LYS A 168 -25.95 10.61 6.27
CA LYS A 168 -27.41 10.53 6.08
C LYS A 168 -27.78 9.79 4.79
N ARG A 169 -27.05 10.00 3.70
CA ARG A 169 -27.28 9.32 2.41
C ARG A 169 -26.88 7.83 2.45
N LEU A 170 -25.91 7.48 3.28
CA LEU A 170 -25.44 6.10 3.46
C LEU A 170 -26.28 5.30 4.47
N GLY A 171 -27.22 5.94 5.16
CA GLY A 171 -28.16 5.26 6.08
C GLY A 171 -27.56 4.90 7.44
N TYR A 172 -26.52 5.63 7.87
CA TYR A 172 -25.96 5.54 9.22
C TYR A 172 -26.69 6.44 10.21
#